data_AF-V3ZU35-F1
#
_entry.id   AF-V3ZU35-F1
#
_cell.length_a   1.000
_cell.length_b   1.000
_cell.length_c   1.000
_cell.angle_alpha   90.00
_cell.angle_beta   90.00
_cell.angle_gamma   90.00
#
_symmetry.space_group_name_H-M   'P 1'
#
loop_
_entity.id
_entity.type
_entity.pdbx_description
1 polymer ?
#
loop_
_entity_poly.entity_id
_entity_poly.type
_entity_poly.pdbx_seq_one_letter_code
_entity_poly.pdbx_strand_id
1 'polypeptide(L)'
;MDEICNILKEYSASDSNNIIDLFKEYSACTKDKTEVHSRLKKIKCTKLMAFDANGLYASAMSDLDSEYPRAESGRPFLPEENKEFVKLFNEQKFRPRTAILTVWFDYPKNMFFQPIPAKDKITFTNKEGKKETGTKIRFRNGFCHDVLTSVDIQEIVKAGGRIIKILDGIVYEENFKTPPYRDYILILRDLRNKYKREGNIVGSNCMKLLGNSLYGKSIQKDITTSRHLWSEATFKANFDSHVKSYEKVYDE
;
A
#
# COMPACT_ATOMS: atom_id res chain seq x y z
N MET A 1 4.46 20.31 20.37
CA MET A 1 5.71 19.54 20.25
C MET A 1 6.41 19.52 21.58
N ASP A 2 6.70 20.67 22.20
CA ASP A 2 7.33 20.74 23.53
C ASP A 2 6.56 19.97 24.60
N GLU A 3 5.24 20.07 24.61
CA GLU A 3 4.37 19.34 25.55
C GLU A 3 4.43 17.81 25.36
N ILE A 4 4.58 17.34 24.12
CA ILE A 4 4.77 15.91 23.80
C ILE A 4 6.17 15.47 24.24
N CYS A 5 7.20 16.25 23.89
CA CYS A 5 8.57 15.97 24.30
C CYS A 5 8.71 15.90 25.83
N ASN A 6 8.06 16.80 26.57
CA ASN A 6 8.11 16.81 28.03
C ASN A 6 7.46 15.56 28.64
N ILE A 7 6.31 15.11 28.12
CA ILE A 7 5.68 13.86 28.58
C ILE A 7 6.59 12.65 28.30
N LEU A 8 7.19 12.59 27.11
CA LEU A 8 8.08 11.48 26.74
C LEU A 8 9.37 11.50 27.57
N LYS A 9 9.95 12.68 27.82
CA LYS A 9 11.12 12.84 28.70
C LYS A 9 10.84 12.39 30.12
N GLU A 10 9.71 12.81 30.69
CA GLU A 10 9.30 12.46 32.05
C GLU A 10 9.11 10.94 32.18
N TYR A 11 8.48 10.31 31.19
CA TYR A 11 8.24 8.87 31.18
C TYR A 11 9.51 8.04 31.00
N SER A 12 10.34 8.43 30.04
CA SER A 12 11.59 7.74 29.69
C SER A 12 12.77 8.12 30.60
N ALA A 13 12.61 9.12 31.48
CA ALA A 13 13.69 9.75 32.24
C ALA A 13 14.87 10.15 31.35
N SER A 14 14.55 10.79 30.22
CA SER A 14 15.51 11.12 29.16
C SER A 14 15.84 12.61 29.14
N ASP A 15 17.12 12.92 28.99
CA ASP A 15 17.61 14.29 28.79
C ASP A 15 17.61 14.71 27.31
N SER A 16 17.20 13.81 26.40
CA SER A 16 17.24 14.09 24.96
C SER A 16 16.25 15.19 24.58
N ASN A 17 16.76 16.22 23.89
CA ASN A 17 15.92 17.26 23.29
C ASN A 17 15.40 16.89 21.90
N ASN A 18 15.87 15.77 21.32
CA ASN A 18 15.47 15.33 20.00
C ASN A 18 14.26 14.40 20.09
N ILE A 19 13.16 14.79 19.43
CA ILE A 19 11.92 14.02 19.47
C ILE A 19 12.06 12.61 18.88
N ILE A 20 12.92 12.41 17.88
CA ILE A 20 13.13 11.08 17.27
C ILE A 20 13.75 10.14 18.29
N ASP A 21 14.74 10.61 19.05
CA ASP A 21 15.42 9.81 20.07
C ASP A 21 14.48 9.51 21.23
N LEU A 22 13.70 10.50 21.69
CA LEU A 22 12.65 10.31 22.69
C LEU A 22 11.61 9.25 22.26
N PHE A 23 11.20 9.25 20.98
CA PHE A 23 10.26 8.25 20.47
C PHE A 23 10.85 6.85 20.39
N LYS A 24 12.13 6.72 20.01
CA LYS A 24 12.83 5.42 20.00
C LYS A 24 12.92 4.85 21.40
N GLU A 25 13.32 5.67 22.37
CA GLU A 25 13.41 5.30 23.79
C GLU A 25 12.04 4.91 24.36
N TYR A 26 11.01 5.73 24.11
CA TYR A 26 9.63 5.42 24.49
C TYR A 26 9.12 4.11 23.86
N SER A 27 9.46 3.85 22.59
CA SER A 27 9.03 2.64 21.89
C SER A 27 9.69 1.39 22.46
N ALA A 28 10.99 1.45 22.78
CA ALA A 28 11.74 0.37 23.39
C ALA A 28 11.42 0.14 24.88
N CYS A 29 10.84 1.13 25.56
CA CYS A 29 10.51 1.05 26.98
C CYS A 29 9.43 0.00 27.28
N THR A 30 9.66 -0.82 28.30
CA THR A 30 8.77 -1.90 28.77
C THR A 30 7.78 -1.47 29.86
N LYS A 31 7.88 -0.23 30.37
CA LYS A 31 6.94 0.34 31.35
C LYS A 31 5.52 0.42 30.76
N ASP A 32 4.51 0.52 31.61
CA ASP A 32 3.11 0.70 31.19
C ASP A 32 2.90 2.07 30.52
N LYS A 33 2.45 2.05 29.27
CA LYS A 33 2.28 3.24 28.42
C LYS A 33 0.90 3.89 28.58
N THR A 34 0.03 3.33 29.43
CA THR A 34 -1.35 3.79 29.60
C THR A 34 -1.43 5.25 30.10
N GLU A 35 -0.56 5.63 31.04
CA GLU A 35 -0.50 7.00 31.57
C GLU A 35 -0.07 7.99 30.49
N VAL A 36 0.99 7.68 29.73
CA VAL A 36 1.46 8.49 28.60
C VAL A 36 0.35 8.66 27.58
N HIS A 37 -0.34 7.58 27.22
CA HIS A 37 -1.44 7.63 26.26
C HIS A 37 -2.60 8.52 26.74
N SER A 38 -2.95 8.44 28.03
CA SER A 38 -3.98 9.30 28.65
C SER A 38 -3.59 10.78 28.62
N ARG A 39 -2.32 11.09 28.94
CA ARG A 39 -1.80 12.47 28.90
C ARG A 39 -1.72 13.01 27.48
N LEU A 40 -1.22 12.23 26.53
CA LEU A 40 -1.16 12.61 25.11
C LEU A 40 -2.56 12.86 24.52
N LYS A 41 -3.58 12.08 24.90
CA LYS A 41 -4.98 12.30 24.48
C LYS A 41 -5.58 13.63 24.96
N LYS A 42 -5.11 14.15 26.10
CA LYS A 42 -5.57 15.42 26.67
C LYS A 42 -4.88 16.63 26.06
N ILE A 43 -3.75 16.45 25.36
CA ILE A 43 -3.12 17.53 24.62
C ILE A 43 -4.09 17.99 23.54
N LYS A 44 -4.49 19.26 23.63
CA LYS A 44 -5.33 19.91 22.62
C LYS A 44 -4.48 20.15 21.37
N CYS A 45 -4.34 19.11 20.56
CA CYS A 45 -3.52 19.14 19.37
C CYS A 45 -4.25 19.96 18.28
N THR A 46 -3.97 21.26 18.20
CA THR A 46 -4.44 22.14 17.12
C THR A 46 -3.57 22.06 15.88
N LYS A 47 -2.41 21.39 15.98
CA LYS A 47 -1.41 21.27 14.91
C LYS A 47 -1.35 19.83 14.42
N LEU A 48 -1.92 19.58 13.26
CA LEU A 48 -1.78 18.31 12.56
C LEU A 48 -0.35 18.19 12.02
N MET A 49 0.22 16.99 12.10
CA MET A 49 1.46 16.64 11.42
C MET A 49 1.14 15.66 10.30
N ALA A 50 1.72 15.89 9.12
CA ALA A 50 1.63 14.98 7.99
C ALA A 50 2.99 14.33 7.79
N PHE A 51 3.00 13.00 7.82
CA PHE A 51 4.15 12.20 7.43
C PHE A 51 3.91 11.68 6.02
N ASP A 52 4.91 11.82 5.15
CA ASP A 52 4.88 11.28 3.79
C ASP A 52 6.14 10.46 3.55
N ALA A 53 5.96 9.33 2.88
CA ALA A 53 7.06 8.45 2.53
C ALA A 53 7.81 9.02 1.32
N ASN A 54 9.14 9.12 1.44
CA ASN A 54 9.98 9.58 0.34
C ASN A 54 10.05 8.54 -0.79
N GLY A 55 9.14 8.65 -1.76
CA GLY A 55 9.10 7.74 -2.91
C GLY A 55 8.78 6.31 -2.49
N LEU A 56 7.63 6.12 -1.83
CA LEU A 56 7.19 4.84 -1.24
C LEU A 56 7.48 3.61 -2.11
N TYR A 57 6.97 3.60 -3.35
CA TYR A 57 7.14 2.46 -4.26
C TYR A 57 8.59 2.26 -4.67
N ALA A 58 9.28 3.33 -5.07
CA ALA A 58 10.69 3.26 -5.44
C ALA A 58 11.53 2.72 -4.28
N SER A 59 11.30 3.21 -3.06
CA SER A 59 11.98 2.74 -1.85
C SER A 59 11.79 1.23 -1.66
N ALA A 60 10.54 0.73 -1.75
CA ALA A 60 10.26 -0.71 -1.69
C ALA A 60 10.98 -1.49 -2.81
N MET A 61 11.09 -0.93 -4.02
CA MET A 61 11.80 -1.57 -5.15
C MET A 61 13.32 -1.66 -4.98
N SER A 62 13.89 -0.93 -4.03
CA SER A 62 15.32 -0.96 -3.72
C SER A 62 15.66 -1.63 -2.39
N ASP A 63 14.64 -1.94 -1.59
CA ASP A 63 14.80 -2.53 -0.27
C ASP A 63 15.19 -4.00 -0.37
N LEU A 64 16.23 -4.40 0.36
CA LEU A 64 16.72 -5.78 0.37
C LEU A 64 15.73 -6.73 1.06
N ASP A 65 14.86 -6.21 1.92
CA ASP A 65 13.83 -7.00 2.60
C ASP A 65 12.56 -7.17 1.74
N SER A 66 12.47 -6.51 0.59
CA SER A 66 11.35 -6.68 -0.35
C SER A 66 11.44 -8.01 -1.10
N GLU A 67 10.31 -8.71 -1.13
CA GLU A 67 10.20 -10.01 -1.79
C GLU A 67 9.88 -9.82 -3.28
N TYR A 68 10.78 -10.28 -4.15
CA TYR A 68 10.61 -10.26 -5.61
C TYR A 68 10.54 -11.69 -6.15
N PRO A 69 9.37 -12.21 -6.54
CA PRO A 69 9.24 -13.56 -7.08
C PRO A 69 9.98 -13.73 -8.40
N ARG A 70 10.62 -14.89 -8.60
CA ARG A 70 11.12 -15.33 -9.91
C ARG A 70 10.00 -16.01 -10.68
N ALA A 71 9.63 -15.44 -11.82
CA ALA A 71 8.53 -15.95 -12.64
C ALA A 71 8.76 -17.41 -13.07
N GLU A 72 10.01 -17.80 -13.28
CA GLU A 72 10.41 -19.16 -13.68
C GLU A 72 10.16 -20.20 -12.58
N SER A 73 10.07 -19.77 -11.32
CA SER A 73 9.74 -20.62 -10.17
C SER A 73 8.23 -20.69 -9.88
N GLY A 74 7.43 -20.00 -10.69
CA GLY A 74 5.99 -19.93 -10.54
C GLY A 74 5.31 -21.24 -10.93
N ARG A 75 4.47 -21.76 -10.03
CA ARG A 75 3.62 -22.93 -10.28
C ARG A 75 2.22 -22.73 -9.69
N PRO A 76 1.20 -23.45 -10.17
CA PRO A 76 -0.10 -23.44 -9.52
C PRO A 76 0.01 -24.02 -8.09
N PHE A 77 -0.80 -23.47 -7.20
CA PHE A 77 -1.08 -24.03 -5.88
C PHE A 77 -1.82 -25.37 -6.05
N LEU A 78 -1.44 -26.38 -5.27
CA LEU A 78 -2.10 -27.68 -5.29
C LEU A 78 -3.03 -27.81 -4.06
N PRO A 79 -4.30 -28.24 -4.22
CA PRO A 79 -5.25 -28.35 -3.10
C PRO A 79 -4.75 -29.21 -1.92
N GLU A 80 -3.91 -30.20 -2.19
CA GLU A 80 -3.30 -31.08 -1.19
C GLU A 80 -2.38 -30.31 -0.22
N GLU A 81 -1.80 -29.19 -0.67
CA GLU A 81 -0.90 -28.34 0.11
C GLU A 81 -1.64 -27.40 1.06
N ASN A 82 -2.98 -27.28 0.95
CA ASN A 82 -3.79 -26.34 1.73
C ASN A 82 -3.52 -26.45 3.24
N LYS A 83 -3.48 -27.67 3.77
CA LYS A 83 -3.27 -27.88 5.21
C LYS A 83 -1.91 -27.36 5.67
N GLU A 84 -0.87 -27.58 4.88
CA GLU A 84 0.48 -27.12 5.19
C GLU A 84 0.58 -25.61 5.07
N PHE A 85 0.10 -25.03 3.96
CA PHE A 85 0.22 -23.59 3.72
C PHE A 85 -0.58 -22.78 4.73
N VAL A 86 -1.80 -23.19 5.07
CA VAL A 86 -2.61 -22.55 6.13
C VAL A 86 -1.85 -22.57 7.45
N LYS A 87 -1.16 -23.67 7.80
CA LYS A 87 -0.32 -23.75 9.00
C LYS A 87 0.85 -22.77 8.92
N LEU A 88 1.59 -22.77 7.81
CA LEU A 88 2.75 -21.89 7.61
C LEU A 88 2.40 -20.40 7.67
N PHE A 89 1.26 -19.99 7.09
CA PHE A 89 0.81 -18.60 7.18
C PHE A 89 0.43 -18.22 8.61
N ASN A 90 -0.40 -19.01 9.29
CA ASN A 90 -0.81 -18.71 10.65
C ASN A 90 0.37 -18.75 11.66
N GLU A 91 1.43 -19.50 11.37
CA GLU A 91 2.66 -19.53 12.17
C GLU A 91 3.71 -18.47 11.75
N GLN A 92 3.44 -17.62 10.75
CA GLN A 92 4.39 -16.63 10.21
C GLN A 92 5.68 -17.25 9.62
N LYS A 93 5.61 -18.48 9.08
CA LYS A 93 6.76 -19.26 8.57
C LYS A 93 6.68 -19.57 7.08
N PHE A 94 5.82 -18.88 6.33
CA PHE A 94 5.68 -19.14 4.89
C PHE A 94 6.93 -18.74 4.09
N ARG A 95 7.63 -17.70 4.57
CA ARG A 95 8.86 -17.18 3.96
C ARG A 95 9.97 -18.24 3.97
N PRO A 96 10.83 -18.28 2.93
CA PRO A 96 11.03 -17.24 1.92
C PRO A 96 10.14 -17.35 0.68
N ARG A 97 9.22 -18.31 0.60
CA ARG A 97 8.34 -18.46 -0.57
C ARG A 97 7.37 -17.29 -0.68
N THR A 98 6.98 -16.95 -1.91
CA THR A 98 5.94 -15.95 -2.19
C THR A 98 4.78 -16.57 -2.94
N ALA A 99 3.61 -15.95 -2.84
CA ALA A 99 2.43 -16.47 -3.51
C ALA A 99 1.40 -15.36 -3.79
N ILE A 100 0.51 -15.60 -4.74
CA ILE A 100 -0.72 -14.85 -4.96
C ILE A 100 -1.85 -15.85 -4.87
N LEU A 101 -2.66 -15.78 -3.81
CA LEU A 101 -3.59 -16.82 -3.42
C LEU A 101 -5.00 -16.26 -3.22
N THR A 102 -5.98 -17.02 -3.67
CA THR A 102 -7.38 -16.84 -3.27
C THR A 102 -7.57 -17.48 -1.90
N VAL A 103 -7.92 -16.68 -0.89
CA VAL A 103 -7.92 -17.10 0.51
C VAL A 103 -9.21 -16.77 1.24
N TRP A 104 -9.60 -17.66 2.15
CA TRP A 104 -10.56 -17.40 3.23
C TRP A 104 -9.81 -17.08 4.51
N PHE A 105 -10.21 -16.01 5.16
CA PHE A 105 -9.61 -15.57 6.41
C PHE A 105 -10.63 -14.87 7.30
N ASP A 106 -10.31 -14.73 8.57
CA ASP A 106 -11.14 -14.07 9.57
C ASP A 106 -10.34 -12.95 10.25
N TYR A 107 -10.96 -11.78 10.43
CA TYR A 107 -10.43 -10.71 11.26
C TYR A 107 -11.13 -10.65 12.62
N PRO A 108 -10.44 -10.25 13.70
CA PRO A 108 -11.08 -10.02 14.99
C PRO A 108 -12.29 -9.09 14.89
N LYS A 109 -13.39 -9.43 15.58
CA LYS A 109 -14.66 -8.67 15.52
C LYS A 109 -14.54 -7.21 16.00
N ASN A 110 -13.54 -6.93 16.82
CA ASN A 110 -13.26 -5.62 17.42
C ASN A 110 -12.10 -4.87 16.74
N MET A 111 -11.61 -5.33 15.58
CA MET A 111 -10.51 -4.67 14.89
C MET A 111 -10.98 -3.36 14.25
N PHE A 112 -10.27 -2.26 14.50
CA PHE A 112 -10.61 -0.94 13.96
C PHE A 112 -9.89 -0.63 12.65
N PHE A 113 -8.60 -0.96 12.58
CA PHE A 113 -7.77 -0.74 11.38
C PHE A 113 -7.39 -2.09 10.79
N GLN A 114 -7.70 -2.29 9.52
CA GLN A 114 -7.38 -3.54 8.81
C GLN A 114 -6.27 -3.29 7.80
N PRO A 115 -5.27 -4.18 7.71
CA PRO A 115 -4.22 -4.05 6.72
C PRO A 115 -4.78 -3.97 5.29
N ILE A 116 -5.76 -4.83 5.01
CA ILE A 116 -6.40 -4.91 3.69
C ILE A 116 -7.85 -4.49 3.79
N PRO A 117 -8.24 -3.35 3.19
CA PRO A 117 -9.64 -2.96 3.10
C PRO A 117 -10.36 -3.65 1.93
N ALA A 118 -11.65 -3.91 2.10
CA ALA A 118 -12.52 -4.39 1.04
C ALA A 118 -13.03 -3.23 0.15
N LYS A 119 -13.11 -3.48 -1.15
CA LYS A 119 -13.76 -2.56 -2.10
C LYS A 119 -15.17 -3.06 -2.42
N ASP A 120 -16.15 -2.43 -1.78
CA ASP A 120 -17.54 -2.83 -1.90
C ASP A 120 -18.27 -1.99 -2.94
N LYS A 121 -18.95 -2.66 -3.88
CA LYS A 121 -19.94 -2.00 -4.72
C LYS A 121 -21.18 -1.73 -3.87
N ILE A 122 -21.53 -0.46 -3.76
CA ILE A 122 -22.74 -0.03 -3.06
C ILE A 122 -23.65 0.71 -4.02
N THR A 123 -24.94 0.42 -3.94
CA THR A 123 -25.96 1.21 -4.62
C THR A 123 -26.52 2.22 -3.63
N PHE A 124 -26.55 3.49 -4.02
CA PHE A 124 -27.14 4.57 -3.24
C PHE A 124 -28.03 5.42 -4.13
N THR A 125 -28.97 6.14 -3.52
CA THR A 125 -29.81 7.09 -4.24
C THR A 125 -29.17 8.47 -4.12
N ASN A 126 -28.87 9.11 -5.24
CA ASN A 126 -28.31 10.45 -5.26
C ASN A 126 -29.37 11.49 -4.84
N LYS A 127 -28.99 12.77 -4.71
CA LYS A 127 -29.90 13.85 -4.29
C LYS A 127 -31.08 14.07 -5.25
N GLU A 128 -30.97 13.59 -6.48
CA GLU A 128 -31.97 13.71 -7.55
C GLU A 128 -32.89 12.48 -7.62
N GLY A 129 -32.76 11.51 -6.70
CA GLY A 129 -33.58 10.29 -6.68
C GLY A 129 -33.07 9.17 -7.60
N LYS A 130 -31.92 9.35 -8.27
CA LYS A 130 -31.34 8.35 -9.18
C LYS A 130 -30.50 7.34 -8.41
N LYS A 131 -30.67 6.04 -8.71
CA LYS A 131 -29.81 4.98 -8.16
C LYS A 131 -28.46 5.00 -8.88
N GLU A 132 -27.40 5.22 -8.12
CA GLU A 132 -26.01 5.16 -8.57
C GLU A 132 -25.30 4.01 -7.88
N THR A 133 -24.37 3.36 -8.60
CA THR A 133 -23.49 2.36 -8.02
C THR A 133 -22.08 2.93 -7.92
N GLY A 134 -21.55 2.98 -6.72
CA GLY A 134 -20.18 3.42 -6.46
C GLY A 134 -19.38 2.36 -5.72
N THR A 135 -18.05 2.47 -5.76
CA THR A 135 -17.15 1.64 -4.95
C THR A 135 -16.83 2.39 -3.66
N LYS A 136 -17.09 1.79 -2.51
CA LYS A 136 -16.64 2.30 -1.20
C LYS A 136 -15.64 1.35 -0.58
N ILE A 137 -14.59 1.94 -0.01
CA ILE A 137 -13.61 1.24 0.81
C ILE A 137 -14.27 0.97 2.17
N ARG A 138 -14.27 -0.28 2.61
CA ARG A 138 -14.82 -0.71 3.89
C ARG A 138 -13.86 -1.64 4.61
N PHE A 139 -13.89 -1.55 5.93
CA PHE A 139 -13.22 -2.48 6.83
C PHE A 139 -14.25 -3.54 7.27
N ARG A 140 -13.98 -4.80 6.96
CA ARG A 140 -14.87 -5.94 7.21
C ARG A 140 -14.27 -6.84 8.27
N ASN A 141 -14.79 -6.81 9.50
CA ASN A 141 -14.41 -7.79 10.51
C ASN A 141 -15.15 -9.10 10.27
N GLY A 142 -14.68 -10.19 10.88
CA GLY A 142 -15.24 -11.50 10.63
C GLY A 142 -14.66 -12.13 9.35
N PHE A 143 -15.42 -13.06 8.80
CA PHE A 143 -15.05 -13.81 7.60
C PHE A 143 -14.92 -12.92 6.36
N CYS A 144 -13.80 -13.08 5.67
CA CYS A 144 -13.44 -12.41 4.43
C CYS A 144 -12.90 -13.41 3.40
N HIS A 145 -12.99 -13.03 2.14
CA HIS A 145 -12.43 -13.77 1.01
C HIS A 145 -11.89 -12.80 -0.03
N ASP A 146 -10.64 -12.97 -0.44
CA ASP A 146 -10.00 -12.14 -1.46
C ASP A 146 -8.81 -12.85 -2.13
N VAL A 147 -8.28 -12.25 -3.20
CA VAL A 147 -7.02 -12.65 -3.85
C VAL A 147 -5.90 -11.78 -3.30
N LEU A 148 -4.98 -12.38 -2.55
CA LEU A 148 -3.98 -11.67 -1.77
C LEU A 148 -2.56 -12.17 -2.05
N THR A 149 -1.58 -11.28 -1.91
CA THR A 149 -0.18 -11.71 -1.92
C THR A 149 0.18 -12.37 -0.60
N SER A 150 1.23 -13.19 -0.58
CA SER A 150 1.78 -13.77 0.64
C SER A 150 2.15 -12.71 1.68
N VAL A 151 2.58 -11.51 1.25
CA VAL A 151 2.86 -10.38 2.13
C VAL A 151 1.59 -9.90 2.82
N ASP A 152 0.51 -9.67 2.06
CA ASP A 152 -0.77 -9.23 2.59
C ASP A 152 -1.34 -10.25 3.60
N ILE A 153 -1.23 -11.54 3.27
CA ILE A 153 -1.67 -12.65 4.14
C ILE A 153 -0.89 -12.64 5.46
N GLN A 154 0.42 -12.42 5.41
CA GLN A 154 1.23 -12.32 6.63
C GLN A 154 0.85 -11.10 7.47
N GLU A 155 0.59 -9.94 6.86
CA GLU A 155 0.13 -8.75 7.59
C GLU A 155 -1.25 -8.93 8.23
N ILE A 156 -2.16 -9.67 7.58
CA ILE A 156 -3.44 -10.08 8.17
C ILE A 156 -3.22 -10.88 9.46
N VAL A 157 -2.36 -11.89 9.41
CA VAL A 157 -2.08 -12.74 10.57
C VAL A 157 -1.38 -11.94 11.68
N LYS A 158 -0.44 -11.04 11.34
CA LYS A 158 0.19 -10.13 12.33
C LYS A 158 -0.80 -9.21 13.02
N ALA A 159 -1.83 -8.76 12.29
CA ALA A 159 -2.90 -7.93 12.84
C ALA A 159 -3.90 -8.73 13.72
N GLY A 160 -3.67 -10.02 13.94
CA GLY A 160 -4.55 -10.90 14.72
C GLY A 160 -5.63 -11.61 13.89
N GLY A 161 -5.57 -11.50 12.57
CA GLY A 161 -6.38 -12.29 11.67
C GLY A 161 -5.95 -13.75 11.62
N ARG A 162 -6.79 -14.61 11.04
CA ARG A 162 -6.53 -16.05 10.91
C ARG A 162 -6.86 -16.52 9.50
N ILE A 163 -5.93 -17.24 8.88
CA ILE A 163 -6.17 -17.89 7.59
C ILE A 163 -6.94 -19.18 7.83
N ILE A 164 -8.05 -19.35 7.12
CA ILE A 164 -8.95 -20.49 7.24
C ILE A 164 -8.64 -21.51 6.15
N LYS A 165 -8.58 -21.06 4.89
CA LYS A 165 -8.44 -21.93 3.72
C LYS A 165 -7.82 -21.18 2.56
N ILE A 166 -7.03 -21.88 1.76
CA ILE A 166 -6.54 -21.44 0.46
C ILE A 166 -7.32 -22.20 -0.60
N LEU A 167 -7.85 -21.49 -1.59
CA LEU A 167 -8.70 -22.07 -2.63
C LEU A 167 -7.93 -22.37 -3.91
N ASP A 168 -7.12 -21.41 -4.35
CA ASP A 168 -6.40 -21.44 -5.62
C ASP A 168 -5.31 -20.37 -5.61
N GLY A 169 -4.39 -20.41 -6.57
CA GLY A 169 -3.43 -19.34 -6.80
C GLY A 169 -2.11 -19.81 -7.41
N ILE A 170 -1.13 -18.92 -7.38
CA ILE A 170 0.21 -19.15 -7.89
C ILE A 170 1.19 -19.05 -6.73
N VAL A 171 2.11 -20.02 -6.66
CA VAL A 171 3.20 -20.09 -5.69
C VAL A 171 4.50 -19.90 -6.44
N TYR A 172 5.39 -19.07 -5.90
CA TYR A 172 6.74 -18.86 -6.39
C TYR A 172 7.71 -19.45 -5.37
N GLU A 173 8.43 -20.49 -5.78
CA GLU A 173 9.36 -21.20 -4.89
C GLU A 173 10.64 -20.40 -4.63
N GLU A 174 10.99 -19.48 -5.54
CA GLU A 174 12.21 -18.68 -5.44
C GLU A 174 11.92 -17.19 -5.57
N ASN A 175 12.59 -16.41 -4.74
CA ASN A 175 12.70 -14.96 -4.90
C ASN A 175 14.08 -14.57 -5.44
N PHE A 176 14.18 -13.39 -6.02
CA PHE A 176 15.46 -12.75 -6.26
C PHE A 176 16.14 -12.44 -4.92
N LYS A 177 17.44 -12.77 -4.80
CA LYS A 177 18.26 -12.42 -3.61
C LYS A 177 18.44 -10.91 -3.44
N THR A 178 18.45 -10.18 -4.56
CA THR A 178 18.54 -8.73 -4.62
C THR A 178 17.41 -8.25 -5.52
N PRO A 179 16.64 -7.22 -5.11
CA PRO A 179 15.59 -6.68 -5.96
C PRO A 179 16.12 -6.33 -7.35
N PRO A 180 15.44 -6.74 -8.43
CA PRO A 180 15.95 -6.62 -9.80
C PRO A 180 16.13 -5.17 -10.25
N TYR A 181 15.41 -4.23 -9.63
CA TYR A 181 15.43 -2.81 -9.97
C TYR A 181 16.27 -1.97 -9.02
N ARG A 182 16.93 -2.60 -8.03
CA ARG A 182 17.57 -1.90 -6.92
C ARG A 182 18.55 -0.83 -7.40
N ASP A 183 19.53 -1.21 -8.19
CA ASP A 183 20.61 -0.29 -8.59
C ASP A 183 20.08 0.85 -9.46
N TYR A 184 19.12 0.56 -10.34
CA TYR A 184 18.43 1.59 -11.12
C TYR A 184 17.75 2.62 -10.22
N ILE A 185 17.00 2.17 -9.21
CA ILE A 185 16.33 3.08 -8.27
C ILE A 185 17.34 3.89 -7.45
N LEU A 186 18.44 3.28 -7.01
CA LEU A 186 19.48 3.99 -6.26
C LEU A 186 20.12 5.11 -7.09
N ILE A 187 20.44 4.83 -8.35
CA ILE A 187 20.97 5.83 -9.28
C ILE A 187 19.98 7.00 -9.44
N LEU A 188 18.69 6.71 -9.67
CA LEU A 188 17.67 7.75 -9.79
C LEU A 188 17.53 8.58 -8.51
N ARG A 189 17.62 7.94 -7.34
CA ARG A 189 17.55 8.61 -6.04
C ARG A 189 18.73 9.57 -5.85
N ASP A 190 19.94 9.14 -6.18
CA ASP A 190 21.15 9.94 -6.03
C ASP A 190 21.17 11.13 -7.00
N LEU A 191 20.76 10.91 -8.25
CA LEU A 191 20.57 11.97 -9.24
C LEU A 191 19.50 12.96 -8.80
N ARG A 192 18.37 12.49 -8.28
CA ARG A 192 17.32 13.37 -7.74
C ARG A 192 17.83 14.24 -6.60
N ASN A 193 18.59 13.66 -5.67
CA ASN A 193 19.15 14.39 -4.53
C ASN A 193 20.21 15.40 -4.99
N LYS A 194 21.00 15.08 -6.01
CA LYS A 194 21.89 16.04 -6.67
C LYS A 194 21.10 17.22 -7.25
N TYR A 195 20.09 16.96 -8.08
CA TYR A 195 19.29 18.02 -8.70
C TYR A 195 18.54 18.89 -7.70
N LYS A 196 18.08 18.33 -6.57
CA LYS A 196 17.51 19.12 -5.47
C LYS A 196 18.51 20.10 -4.88
N ARG A 197 19.76 19.67 -4.65
CA ARG A 197 20.83 20.53 -4.12
C ARG A 197 21.21 21.64 -5.09
N GLU A 198 21.15 21.36 -6.39
CA GLU A 198 21.45 22.33 -7.46
C GLU A 198 20.27 23.26 -7.78
N GLY A 199 19.11 23.12 -7.13
CA GLY A 199 17.90 23.88 -7.47
C GLY A 199 17.27 23.50 -8.81
N ASN A 200 17.71 22.40 -9.44
CA ASN A 200 17.16 21.91 -10.70
C ASN A 200 15.84 21.15 -10.48
N ILE A 201 14.75 21.91 -10.47
CA ILE A 201 13.39 21.39 -10.25
C ILE A 201 12.98 20.38 -11.31
N VAL A 202 13.26 20.69 -12.59
CA VAL A 202 12.89 19.82 -13.72
C VAL A 202 13.59 18.47 -13.61
N GLY A 203 14.91 18.47 -13.40
CA GLY A 203 15.70 17.24 -13.22
C GLY A 203 15.21 16.40 -12.04
N SER A 204 14.97 17.03 -10.88
CA SER A 204 14.43 16.36 -9.70
C SER A 204 13.06 15.69 -9.96
N ASN A 205 12.17 16.39 -10.69
CA ASN A 205 10.85 15.87 -11.04
C ASN A 205 10.92 14.74 -12.07
N CYS A 206 11.81 14.84 -13.07
CA CYS A 206 12.05 13.77 -14.04
C CYS A 206 12.51 12.48 -13.34
N MET A 207 13.47 12.56 -12.41
CA MET A 207 13.93 11.38 -11.68
C MET A 207 12.83 10.77 -10.80
N LYS A 208 12.00 11.60 -10.16
CA LYS A 208 10.82 11.13 -9.41
C LYS A 208 9.84 10.38 -10.32
N LEU A 209 9.57 10.94 -11.50
CA LEU A 209 8.64 10.34 -12.46
C LEU A 209 9.16 9.00 -12.97
N LEU A 210 10.44 8.91 -13.33
CA LEU A 210 11.07 7.66 -13.79
C LEU A 210 11.03 6.56 -12.71
N GLY A 211 11.32 6.91 -11.45
CA GLY A 211 11.26 5.94 -10.35
C GLY A 211 9.85 5.41 -10.12
N ASN A 212 8.83 6.27 -10.17
CA ASN A 212 7.44 5.87 -9.97
C ASN A 212 6.82 5.15 -11.18
N SER A 213 7.24 5.51 -12.40
CA SER A 213 6.68 4.91 -13.62
C SER A 213 7.10 3.46 -13.82
N LEU A 214 8.26 3.07 -13.29
CA LEU A 214 8.77 1.70 -13.37
C LEU A 214 7.78 0.69 -12.79
N TYR A 215 7.29 0.94 -11.57
CA TYR A 215 6.25 0.11 -10.94
C TYR A 215 5.00 -0.02 -11.83
N GLY A 216 4.48 1.11 -12.33
CA GLY A 216 3.28 1.12 -13.14
C GLY A 216 3.44 0.37 -14.47
N LYS A 217 4.66 0.35 -15.02
CA LYS A 217 4.99 -0.41 -16.23
C LYS A 217 5.03 -1.91 -16.00
N SER A 218 5.53 -2.37 -14.85
CA SER A 218 5.57 -3.80 -14.50
C SER A 218 4.20 -4.46 -14.36
N ILE A 219 3.15 -3.68 -14.08
CA ILE A 219 1.76 -4.16 -13.92
C ILE A 219 0.84 -3.66 -15.03
N GLN A 220 1.40 -3.11 -16.11
CA GLN A 220 0.60 -2.61 -17.21
C GLN A 220 -0.17 -3.78 -17.83
N LYS A 221 -1.50 -3.67 -17.84
CA LYS A 221 -2.34 -4.62 -18.58
C LYS A 221 -1.97 -4.58 -20.05
N ASP A 222 -1.93 -5.75 -20.69
CA ASP A 222 -1.86 -5.82 -22.14
C ASP A 222 -3.08 -5.14 -22.73
N ILE A 223 -2.88 -3.96 -23.31
CA ILE A 223 -3.93 -3.23 -24.01
C ILE A 223 -4.00 -3.84 -25.41
N THR A 224 -4.77 -4.91 -25.56
CA THR A 224 -5.20 -5.40 -26.88
C THR A 224 -6.36 -4.58 -27.43
N THR A 225 -6.89 -3.63 -26.65
CA THR A 225 -7.99 -2.77 -27.06
C THR A 225 -7.51 -1.79 -28.12
N SER A 226 -7.90 -2.01 -29.36
CA SER A 226 -7.83 -1.01 -30.42
C SER A 226 -8.43 0.29 -29.87
N ARG A 227 -7.66 1.39 -29.91
CA ARG A 227 -8.27 2.72 -29.77
C ARG A 227 -9.28 2.83 -30.89
N HIS A 228 -10.57 2.66 -30.61
CA HIS A 228 -11.60 3.11 -31.52
C HIS A 228 -11.48 4.63 -31.52
N LEU A 229 -10.83 5.17 -32.56
CA LEU A 229 -10.92 6.59 -32.87
C LEU A 229 -12.39 6.81 -33.23
N TRP A 230 -13.16 7.33 -32.29
CA TRP A 230 -14.50 7.80 -32.59
C TRP A 230 -14.34 9.11 -33.35
N SER A 231 -14.92 9.17 -34.55
CA SER A 231 -15.03 10.44 -35.26
C SER A 231 -15.85 11.42 -34.44
N GLU A 232 -15.67 12.71 -34.69
CA GLU A 232 -16.50 13.76 -34.10
C GLU A 232 -18.00 13.48 -34.28
N ALA A 233 -18.39 12.93 -35.44
CA ALA A 233 -19.76 12.53 -35.73
C ALA A 233 -20.27 11.41 -34.78
N THR A 234 -19.46 10.37 -34.54
CA THR A 234 -19.80 9.29 -33.61
C THR A 234 -19.90 9.79 -32.16
N PHE A 235 -19.03 10.74 -31.78
CA PHE A 235 -19.08 11.38 -30.46
C PHE A 235 -20.33 12.25 -30.26
N LYS A 236 -20.70 13.05 -31.28
CA LYS A 236 -21.92 13.88 -31.28
C LYS A 236 -23.19 13.04 -31.20
N ALA A 237 -23.25 11.91 -31.91
CA ALA A 237 -24.42 11.04 -31.91
C ALA A 237 -24.61 10.27 -30.58
N ASN A 238 -23.53 9.95 -29.87
CA ASN A 238 -23.55 9.15 -28.63
C ASN A 238 -23.28 9.99 -27.37
N PHE A 239 -23.60 11.29 -27.40
CA PHE A 239 -23.18 12.28 -26.41
C PHE A 239 -23.52 11.88 -24.96
N ASP A 240 -22.49 11.77 -24.12
CA ASP A 240 -22.63 11.79 -22.67
C ASP A 240 -22.64 13.25 -22.21
N SER A 241 -23.77 13.68 -21.63
CA SER A 241 -23.98 15.05 -21.12
C SER A 241 -22.97 15.51 -20.05
N HIS A 242 -22.10 14.63 -19.54
CA HIS A 242 -21.07 14.99 -18.57
C HIS A 242 -19.80 15.59 -19.17
N VAL A 243 -19.59 15.53 -20.49
CA VAL A 243 -18.38 16.10 -21.11
C VAL A 243 -18.57 17.61 -21.30
N LYS A 244 -17.98 18.41 -20.41
CA LYS A 244 -18.28 19.84 -20.26
C LYS A 244 -17.64 20.78 -21.29
N SER A 245 -16.60 20.36 -22.00
CA SER A 245 -16.01 21.10 -23.13
C SER A 245 -14.83 20.32 -23.72
N TYR A 246 -14.58 20.50 -25.01
CA TYR A 246 -13.36 20.02 -25.67
C TYR A 246 -12.51 21.25 -26.04
N GLU A 247 -11.21 21.20 -25.79
CA GLU A 247 -10.27 22.12 -26.43
C GLU A 247 -10.09 21.68 -27.89
N LYS A 248 -10.33 22.61 -28.82
CA LYS A 248 -10.10 22.40 -30.24
C LYS A 248 -8.59 22.42 -30.46
N VAL A 249 -8.02 21.27 -30.83
CA VAL A 249 -6.54 21.12 -30.90
C VAL A 249 -5.96 21.76 -32.17
N TYR A 250 -6.78 22.04 -33.18
CA TYR A 250 -6.37 22.76 -34.39
C TYR A 250 -7.54 23.59 -34.96
N ASP A 251 -7.22 24.83 -35.34
CA ASP A 251 -7.97 25.60 -36.33
C ASP A 251 -7.12 25.56 -37.62
N GLU A 252 -7.76 25.23 -38.75
CA GLU A 252 -7.16 25.39 -40.08
C GLU A 252 -6.84 26.86 -40.39
#